data_AF-A0A402CNB5-F1
#
_entry.id   AF-A0A402CNB5-F1
#
_cell.length_a   1.000
_cell.length_b   1.000
_cell.length_c   1.000
_cell.angle_alpha   90.00
_cell.angle_beta   90.00
_cell.angle_gamma   90.00
#
_symmetry.space_group_name_H-M   'P 1'
#
loop_
_entity.id
_entity.type
_entity.pdbx_description
1 polymer ?
#
loop_
_entity_poly.entity_id
_entity_poly.type
_entity_poly.pdbx_seq_one_letter_code
_entity_poly.pdbx_strand_id
1 'polypeptide(L)'
;MPATTVAPLDAQPVDLAQQWERITAWLRRNAPRTLEAIAPPADKEVIARAEAQSGVHWPPHLREFFQVQNGIRQDTWAQLLPQHDLLPVETIGALASAQRQIERDVADEFDDANRTASIAPAGTAAGIFSESFVPIAERDAYILFCDTRPAHSMDASPSTQGTESTRPAPHGSRSRRCWPTWQTHSKAALRSETAGMPGCTSRP
;
A
#
# COMPACT_ATOMS: atom_id res chain seq x y z
N MET A 1 -23.18 20.70 -19.28
CA MET A 1 -22.55 20.51 -17.95
C MET A 1 -21.05 20.59 -18.14
N PRO A 2 -20.37 21.66 -17.69
CA PRO A 2 -18.91 21.72 -17.79
C PRO A 2 -18.30 20.63 -16.89
N ALA A 3 -17.36 19.88 -17.45
CA ALA A 3 -16.56 18.93 -16.70
C ALA A 3 -15.67 19.73 -15.75
N THR A 4 -15.85 19.55 -14.44
CA THR A 4 -14.89 20.01 -13.45
C THR A 4 -13.59 19.24 -13.67
N THR A 5 -12.66 19.84 -14.41
CA THR A 5 -11.26 19.43 -14.44
C THR A 5 -10.70 19.63 -13.05
N VAL A 6 -10.64 18.55 -12.26
CA VAL A 6 -9.77 18.52 -11.09
C VAL A 6 -8.36 18.48 -11.66
N ALA A 7 -7.61 19.56 -11.46
CA ALA A 7 -6.19 19.61 -11.79
C ALA A 7 -5.46 18.39 -11.18
N PRO A 8 -4.30 17.98 -11.70
CA PRO A 8 -3.41 17.10 -10.95
C PRO A 8 -3.30 17.68 -9.54
N LEU A 9 -3.34 16.84 -8.50
CA LEU A 9 -2.83 17.26 -7.20
C LEU A 9 -1.34 17.52 -7.43
N ASP A 10 -1.03 18.72 -7.93
CA ASP A 10 0.29 19.29 -7.84
C ASP A 10 0.70 19.03 -6.40
N ALA A 11 1.82 18.33 -6.25
CA ALA A 11 2.43 17.95 -4.99
C ALA A 11 2.83 19.21 -4.22
N GLN A 12 1.84 19.96 -3.75
CA GLN A 12 2.03 20.94 -2.72
C GLN A 12 2.61 20.17 -1.54
N PRO A 13 3.73 20.63 -0.95
CA PRO A 13 4.27 20.00 0.23
C PRO A 13 3.18 19.98 1.31
N VAL A 14 2.59 18.80 1.51
CA VAL A 14 1.58 18.61 2.54
C VAL A 14 2.33 18.50 3.84
N ASP A 15 2.08 19.45 4.75
CA ASP A 15 2.53 19.35 6.12
C ASP A 15 1.74 18.22 6.81
N LEU A 16 2.38 17.05 6.93
CA LEU A 16 1.75 15.86 7.50
C LEU A 16 1.39 16.06 8.96
N ALA A 17 2.21 16.79 9.72
CA ALA A 17 1.92 17.11 11.11
C ALA A 17 0.66 17.96 11.24
N GLN A 18 0.48 18.96 10.36
CA GLN A 18 -0.73 19.76 10.31
C GLN A 18 -1.96 18.92 9.93
N GLN A 19 -1.86 18.04 8.93
CA GLN A 19 -2.99 17.18 8.55
C GLN A 19 -3.37 16.22 9.68
N TRP A 20 -2.37 15.64 10.34
CA TRP A 20 -2.60 14.75 11.47
C TRP A 20 -3.24 15.47 12.65
N GLU A 21 -2.80 16.69 12.98
CA GLU A 21 -3.44 17.49 14.05
C GLU A 21 -4.91 17.80 13.73
N ARG A 22 -5.26 18.04 12.47
CA ARG A 22 -6.67 18.21 12.08
C ARG A 22 -7.50 16.95 12.39
N ILE A 23 -6.95 15.77 12.13
CA ILE A 23 -7.60 14.49 12.42
C ILE A 23 -7.73 14.30 13.94
N THR A 24 -6.63 14.44 14.70
CA THR A 24 -6.64 14.22 16.15
C THR A 24 -7.52 15.26 16.88
N ALA A 25 -7.55 16.52 16.42
CA ALA A 25 -8.44 17.54 16.96
C ALA A 25 -9.92 17.22 16.71
N TRP A 26 -10.26 16.63 15.57
CA TRP A 26 -11.61 16.14 15.31
C TRP A 26 -11.95 14.93 16.20
N LEU A 27 -11.04 13.96 16.32
CA LEU A 27 -11.23 12.79 17.18
C LEU A 27 -11.41 13.17 18.65
N ARG A 28 -10.66 14.14 19.15
CA ARG A 28 -10.77 14.66 20.52
C ARG A 28 -12.20 15.11 20.88
N ARG A 29 -12.95 15.61 19.88
CA ARG A 29 -14.33 16.09 20.06
C ARG A 29 -15.38 15.03 19.76
N ASN A 30 -15.12 14.15 18.79
CA ASN A 30 -16.14 13.27 18.22
C ASN A 30 -15.95 11.79 18.53
N ALA A 31 -14.72 11.35 18.77
CA ALA A 31 -14.36 9.95 18.99
C ALA A 31 -13.14 9.82 19.94
N PRO A 32 -13.24 10.26 21.20
CA PRO A 32 -12.10 10.28 22.12
C PRO A 32 -11.52 8.88 22.39
N ARG A 33 -12.35 7.83 22.42
CA ARG A 33 -11.87 6.44 22.53
C ARG A 33 -11.01 6.00 21.35
N THR A 34 -11.33 6.46 20.13
CA THR A 34 -10.49 6.23 18.95
C THR A 34 -9.17 6.96 19.07
N LEU A 35 -9.16 8.19 19.62
CA LEU A 35 -7.93 8.93 19.87
C LEU A 35 -7.03 8.22 20.91
N GLU A 36 -7.62 7.72 21.99
CA GLU A 36 -6.90 6.97 23.03
C GLU A 36 -6.28 5.65 22.51
N ALA A 37 -6.88 5.08 21.46
CA ALA A 37 -6.41 3.86 20.84
C ALA A 37 -5.18 4.06 19.92
N ILE A 38 -4.93 5.29 19.46
CA ILE A 38 -3.80 5.62 18.59
C ILE A 38 -2.51 5.58 19.43
N ALA A 39 -1.49 4.91 18.91
CA ALA A 39 -0.18 4.90 19.52
C ALA A 39 0.51 6.27 19.38
N PRO A 40 1.36 6.66 20.36
CA PRO A 40 2.16 7.87 20.23
C PRO A 40 3.07 7.79 19.00
N PRO A 41 3.52 8.93 18.45
CA PRO A 41 4.52 8.98 17.39
C PRO A 41 5.69 8.02 17.61
N ALA A 42 6.18 7.40 16.54
CA ALA A 42 7.30 6.48 16.62
C ALA A 42 8.64 7.23 16.72
N ASP A 43 9.56 6.68 17.51
CA ASP A 43 10.93 7.16 17.58
C ASP A 43 11.67 6.90 16.26
N LYS A 44 12.56 7.83 15.90
CA LYS A 44 13.35 7.74 14.66
C LYS A 44 14.17 6.46 14.55
N GLU A 45 14.67 5.95 15.68
CA GLU A 45 15.45 4.71 15.73
C GLU A 45 14.58 3.48 15.44
N VAL A 46 13.33 3.48 15.93
CA VAL A 46 12.37 2.40 15.67
C VAL A 46 11.99 2.39 14.19
N ILE A 47 11.75 3.58 13.61
CA ILE A 47 11.47 3.74 12.17
C ILE A 47 12.66 3.25 11.33
N ALA A 48 13.89 3.64 11.68
CA ALA A 48 15.10 3.22 10.95
C ALA A 48 15.30 1.69 11.01
N ARG A 49 15.01 1.07 12.15
CA ARG A 49 15.05 -0.40 12.28
C ARG A 49 13.99 -1.07 11.41
N ALA A 50 12.76 -0.55 11.40
CA ALA A 50 11.68 -1.08 10.58
C ALA A 50 12.00 -0.92 9.08
N GLU A 51 12.54 0.22 8.65
CA GLU A 51 13.01 0.45 7.28
C GLU A 51 14.07 -0.58 6.89
N ALA A 52 15.10 -0.78 7.73
CA ALA A 52 16.16 -1.75 7.48
C ALA A 52 15.62 -3.20 7.37
N GLN A 53 14.73 -3.61 8.27
CA GLN A 53 14.08 -4.93 8.21
C GLN A 53 13.18 -5.07 6.98
N SER A 54 12.53 -3.97 6.61
CA SER A 54 11.73 -3.92 5.41
C SER A 54 12.55 -3.95 4.14
N GLY A 55 13.89 -3.93 4.12
CA GLY A 55 14.69 -4.17 2.91
C GLY A 55 14.48 -3.19 1.73
N VAL A 56 13.72 -2.10 1.91
CA VAL A 56 13.51 -1.05 0.90
C VAL A 56 13.72 0.32 1.51
N HIS A 57 14.18 1.27 0.70
CA HIS A 57 14.31 2.65 1.12
C HIS A 57 12.95 3.32 1.24
N TRP A 58 12.66 3.90 2.40
CA TRP A 58 11.39 4.56 2.66
C TRP A 58 11.42 6.00 2.17
N PRO A 59 10.41 6.42 1.39
CA PRO A 59 10.23 7.82 1.05
C PRO A 59 10.21 8.70 2.32
N PRO A 60 10.76 9.93 2.28
CA PRO A 60 10.78 10.82 3.44
C PRO A 60 9.40 11.00 4.09
N HIS A 61 8.35 11.13 3.29
CA HIS A 61 6.97 11.27 3.77
C HIS A 61 6.45 10.03 4.50
N LEU A 62 6.93 8.82 4.18
CA LEU A 62 6.54 7.62 4.92
C LEU A 62 7.18 7.60 6.30
N ARG A 63 8.45 8.03 6.40
CA ARG A 63 9.12 8.19 7.70
C ARG A 63 8.46 9.29 8.53
N GLU A 64 8.13 10.42 7.90
CA GLU A 64 7.38 11.52 8.54
C GLU A 64 5.99 11.06 9.00
N PHE A 65 5.28 10.26 8.20
CA PHE A 65 4.00 9.66 8.57
C PHE A 65 4.10 8.85 9.87
N PHE A 66 5.16 8.07 10.09
CA PHE A 66 5.35 7.35 11.35
C PHE A 66 5.85 8.23 12.51
N GLN A 67 6.46 9.38 12.21
CA GLN A 67 6.82 10.39 13.20
C GLN A 67 5.65 11.26 13.66
N VAL A 68 4.48 11.16 13.01
CA VAL A 68 3.26 11.86 13.45
C VAL A 68 2.23 10.90 14.03
N GLN A 69 2.24 9.62 13.62
CA GLN A 69 1.35 8.58 14.14
C GLN A 69 2.04 7.21 14.12
N ASN A 70 1.71 6.30 15.04
CA ASN A 70 2.29 4.95 15.04
C ASN A 70 1.20 3.86 15.02
N GLY A 71 0.17 4.06 14.21
CA GLY A 71 -0.96 3.16 14.10
C GLY A 71 -1.76 3.00 15.40
N ILE A 72 -2.43 1.86 15.53
CA ILE A 72 -3.25 1.52 16.69
C ILE A 72 -2.44 0.67 17.67
N ARG A 73 -2.52 0.97 18.97
CA ARG A 73 -1.79 0.20 19.99
C ARG A 73 -2.19 -1.28 19.94
N GLN A 74 -1.26 -2.16 20.31
CA GLN A 74 -1.48 -3.62 20.24
C GLN A 74 -2.57 -4.13 21.19
N ASP A 75 -2.85 -3.40 22.28
CA ASP A 75 -3.79 -3.79 23.34
C ASP A 75 -5.19 -3.19 23.19
N THR A 76 -5.44 -2.49 22.08
CA THR A 76 -6.69 -1.77 21.83
C THR A 76 -7.15 -2.01 20.40
N TRP A 77 -8.36 -1.53 20.11
CA TRP A 77 -8.90 -1.56 18.76
C TRP A 77 -9.66 -0.28 18.50
N ALA A 78 -9.37 0.35 17.36
CA ALA A 78 -10.18 1.44 16.84
C ALA A 78 -10.12 1.48 15.31
N GLN A 79 -11.28 1.73 14.71
CA GLN A 79 -11.40 1.86 13.27
C GLN A 79 -11.21 3.32 12.87
N LEU A 80 -9.96 3.70 12.56
CA LEU A 80 -9.65 5.03 12.01
C LEU A 80 -9.83 5.06 10.49
N LEU A 81 -9.39 4.01 9.80
CA LEU A 81 -9.55 3.87 8.36
C LEU A 81 -10.78 3.01 8.05
N PRO A 82 -11.49 3.28 6.94
CA PRO A 82 -12.50 2.37 6.45
C PRO A 82 -11.90 0.98 6.22
N GLN A 83 -12.40 -0.01 6.97
CA GLN A 83 -12.07 -1.43 6.81
C GLN A 83 -10.59 -1.83 6.96
N HIS A 84 -9.72 -0.99 7.49
CA HIS A 84 -8.31 -1.33 7.72
C HIS A 84 -7.86 -0.84 9.09
N ASP A 85 -6.91 -1.57 9.68
CA ASP A 85 -6.27 -1.19 10.94
C ASP A 85 -4.89 -0.63 10.62
N LEU A 86 -4.62 0.61 11.06
CA LEU A 86 -3.29 1.21 10.87
C LEU A 86 -2.27 0.42 11.68
N LEU A 87 -1.20 0.02 11.01
CA LEU A 87 -0.14 -0.79 11.59
C LEU A 87 0.85 0.08 12.36
N PRO A 88 1.24 -0.32 13.59
CA PRO A 88 2.43 0.20 14.24
C PRO A 88 3.68 -0.13 13.43
N VAL A 89 4.61 0.82 13.37
CA VAL A 89 5.85 0.70 12.58
C VAL A 89 6.67 -0.52 12.98
N GLU A 90 6.58 -0.94 14.24
CA GLU A 90 7.25 -2.12 14.78
C GLU A 90 6.80 -3.42 14.11
N THR A 91 5.59 -3.45 13.55
CA THR A 91 5.02 -4.63 12.87
C THR A 91 5.39 -4.70 11.39
N ILE A 92 5.75 -3.56 10.79
CA ILE A 92 5.93 -3.42 9.33
C ILE A 92 7.10 -4.27 8.83
N GLY A 93 8.23 -4.26 9.55
CA GLY A 93 9.42 -5.02 9.14
C GLY A 93 9.13 -6.52 9.02
N ALA A 94 8.44 -7.08 10.00
CA ALA A 94 8.04 -8.49 10.01
C ALA A 94 7.03 -8.81 8.89
N LEU A 95 6.01 -7.97 8.72
CA LEU A 95 5.00 -8.15 7.67
C LEU A 95 5.61 -8.06 6.27
N ALA A 96 6.44 -7.04 6.01
CA ALA A 96 7.14 -6.89 4.74
C ALA A 96 8.06 -8.10 4.45
N SER A 97 8.80 -8.58 5.46
CA SER A 97 9.64 -9.77 5.32
C SER A 97 8.82 -11.02 4.99
N ALA A 98 7.66 -11.21 5.64
CA ALA A 98 6.77 -12.33 5.37
C ALA A 98 6.19 -12.27 3.95
N GLN A 99 5.75 -11.08 3.50
CA GLN A 99 5.24 -10.88 2.14
C GLN A 99 6.28 -11.21 1.07
N ARG A 100 7.55 -10.78 1.27
CA ARG A 100 8.62 -11.15 0.34
C ARG A 100 8.91 -12.64 0.32
N GLN A 101 8.81 -13.30 1.48
CA GLN A 101 9.01 -14.75 1.52
C GLN A 101 7.93 -15.46 0.68
N ILE A 102 6.68 -15.04 0.82
CA ILE A 102 5.58 -15.54 0.00
C ILE A 102 5.85 -15.28 -1.48
N GLU A 103 6.21 -14.06 -1.86
CA GLU A 103 6.52 -13.71 -3.26
C GLU A 103 7.62 -14.61 -3.84
N ARG A 104 8.68 -14.89 -3.08
CA ARG A 104 9.75 -15.81 -3.48
C ARG A 104 9.26 -17.24 -3.63
N ASP A 105 8.45 -17.73 -2.68
CA ASP A 105 7.98 -19.12 -2.65
C ASP A 105 7.04 -19.42 -3.84
N VAL A 106 6.30 -18.42 -4.32
CA VAL A 106 5.37 -18.56 -5.46
C VAL A 106 5.88 -17.90 -6.75
N ALA A 107 7.14 -17.48 -6.79
CA ALA A 107 7.72 -16.72 -7.91
C ALA A 107 7.62 -17.46 -9.26
N ASP A 108 7.76 -18.78 -9.22
CA ASP A 108 7.70 -19.67 -10.40
C ASP A 108 6.26 -19.98 -10.84
N GLU A 109 5.27 -19.71 -10.00
CA GLU A 109 3.84 -19.87 -10.32
C GLU A 109 3.27 -18.65 -11.06
N PHE A 110 3.99 -17.52 -11.02
CA PHE A 110 3.55 -16.29 -11.68
C PHE A 110 3.94 -16.28 -13.17
N ASP A 111 2.97 -15.91 -14.00
CA ASP A 111 3.22 -15.66 -15.42
C ASP A 111 4.13 -14.45 -15.66
N ASP A 112 4.65 -14.35 -16.88
CA ASP A 112 5.55 -13.26 -17.29
C ASP A 112 4.88 -11.87 -17.21
N ALA A 113 3.53 -11.82 -17.27
CA ALA A 113 2.79 -10.57 -17.15
C ALA A 113 2.87 -10.00 -15.73
N ASN A 114 2.71 -10.83 -14.70
CA ASN A 114 2.87 -10.43 -13.31
C ASN A 114 4.30 -9.99 -13.00
N ARG A 115 5.30 -10.70 -13.52
CA ARG A 115 6.72 -10.31 -13.37
C ARG A 115 7.04 -8.96 -14.03
N THR A 116 6.44 -8.69 -15.19
CA THR A 116 6.60 -7.40 -15.86
C THR A 116 5.90 -6.27 -15.08
N ALA A 117 4.73 -6.55 -14.52
CA ALA A 117 3.94 -5.59 -13.75
C ALA A 117 4.61 -5.24 -12.40
N SER A 118 5.34 -6.15 -11.77
CA SER A 118 6.00 -5.91 -10.49
C SER A 118 7.15 -4.89 -10.59
N ILE A 119 7.83 -4.81 -11.74
CA ILE A 119 8.90 -3.82 -12.00
C ILE A 119 8.40 -2.55 -12.70
N ALA A 120 7.10 -2.47 -13.03
CA ALA A 120 6.52 -1.29 -13.63
C ALA A 120 6.56 -0.09 -12.67
N PRO A 121 6.49 1.16 -13.18
CA PRO A 121 6.54 2.34 -12.33
C PRO A 121 5.41 2.39 -11.30
N ALA A 122 5.66 3.11 -10.21
CA ALA A 122 4.70 3.27 -9.11
C ALA A 122 3.34 3.75 -9.62
N GLY A 123 2.28 3.23 -9.01
CA GLY A 123 0.89 3.46 -9.42
C GLY A 123 0.40 2.56 -10.56
N THR A 124 1.28 1.77 -11.18
CA THR A 124 0.87 0.69 -12.09
C THR A 124 0.41 -0.52 -11.29
N ALA A 125 -0.71 -1.14 -11.68
CA ALA A 125 -1.16 -2.38 -11.04
C ALA A 125 -0.09 -3.47 -11.14
N ALA A 126 0.40 -3.98 -10.00
CA ALA A 126 1.39 -5.05 -9.99
C ALA A 126 0.78 -6.44 -10.22
N GLY A 127 -0.53 -6.61 -9.96
CA GLY A 127 -1.23 -7.90 -10.06
C GLY A 127 -0.89 -8.91 -8.95
N ILE A 128 0.26 -8.74 -8.29
CA ILE A 128 0.80 -9.57 -7.22
C ILE A 128 1.39 -8.69 -6.10
N PHE A 129 1.80 -9.32 -4.99
CA PHE A 129 2.65 -8.65 -4.01
C PHE A 129 3.97 -8.23 -4.66
N SER A 130 4.51 -7.10 -4.20
CA SER A 130 5.79 -6.59 -4.68
C SER A 130 6.69 -6.31 -3.50
N GLU A 131 7.95 -6.67 -3.62
CA GLU A 131 9.00 -6.32 -2.65
C GLU A 131 9.12 -4.81 -2.40
N SER A 132 8.61 -3.97 -3.32
CA SER A 132 8.59 -2.50 -3.20
C SER A 132 7.35 -1.93 -2.53
N PHE A 133 6.47 -2.78 -1.98
CA PHE A 133 5.31 -2.34 -1.21
C PHE A 133 5.61 -2.37 0.28
N VAL A 134 5.49 -1.22 0.93
CA VAL A 134 5.61 -1.10 2.40
C VAL A 134 4.20 -1.06 3.00
N PRO A 135 3.78 -2.07 3.78
CA PRO A 135 2.44 -2.07 4.37
C PRO A 135 2.27 -0.95 5.39
N ILE A 136 1.12 -0.30 5.39
CA ILE A 136 0.76 0.78 6.34
C ILE A 136 -0.54 0.49 7.10
N ALA A 137 -1.40 -0.37 6.55
CA ALA A 137 -2.61 -0.83 7.20
C ALA A 137 -2.98 -2.23 6.70
N GLU A 138 -3.62 -3.03 7.54
CA GLU A 138 -4.05 -4.39 7.20
C GLU A 138 -5.44 -4.68 7.78
N ARG A 139 -6.19 -5.53 7.09
CA ARG A 139 -7.31 -6.32 7.65
C ARG A 139 -7.66 -7.47 6.72
N ASP A 140 -7.79 -8.68 7.27
CA ASP A 140 -8.23 -9.88 6.55
C ASP A 140 -7.45 -10.14 5.24
N ALA A 141 -6.13 -9.92 5.28
CA ALA A 141 -5.21 -9.98 4.15
C ALA A 141 -5.40 -8.90 3.07
N TYR A 142 -6.25 -7.89 3.31
CA TYR A 142 -6.30 -6.64 2.54
C TYR A 142 -5.33 -5.64 3.14
N ILE A 143 -4.37 -5.22 2.34
CA ILE A 143 -3.26 -4.39 2.79
C ILE A 143 -3.27 -3.08 2.02
N LEU A 144 -3.26 -1.98 2.76
CA LEU A 144 -2.87 -0.68 2.22
C LEU A 144 -1.35 -0.56 2.33
N PHE A 145 -0.72 -0.07 1.27
CA PHE A 145 0.73 0.02 1.18
C PHE A 145 1.16 1.35 0.60
N CYS A 146 2.39 1.74 0.95
CA CYS A 146 3.15 2.75 0.22
C CYS A 146 3.92 2.04 -0.91
N ASP A 147 3.67 2.45 -2.14
CA ASP A 147 4.39 1.98 -3.32
C ASP A 147 5.72 2.75 -3.44
N THR A 148 6.84 2.07 -3.19
CA THR A 148 8.18 2.67 -3.23
C THR A 148 8.89 2.46 -4.56
N ARG A 149 8.20 1.94 -5.58
CA ARG A 149 8.77 1.85 -6.93
C ARG A 149 9.07 3.25 -7.48
N PRO A 150 9.99 3.38 -8.45
CA PRO A 150 10.20 4.65 -9.12
C PRO A 150 8.90 5.15 -9.74
N ALA A 151 8.57 6.43 -9.55
CA ALA A 151 7.44 7.03 -10.22
C ALA A 151 7.62 6.96 -11.74
N HIS A 152 6.51 7.02 -12.47
CA HIS A 152 6.56 7.19 -13.92
C HIS A 152 7.30 8.50 -14.22
N SER A 153 8.51 8.43 -14.79
CA SER A 153 9.12 9.61 -15.38
C SER A 153 8.27 9.99 -16.59
N MET A 154 7.62 11.15 -16.53
CA MET A 154 7.04 11.75 -17.73
C MET A 154 8.12 12.26 -18.70
N ASP A 155 9.39 12.25 -18.27
CA ASP A 155 10.55 12.77 -18.99
C ASP A 155 11.48 11.66 -19.52
N ALA A 156 10.95 10.76 -20.34
CA ALA A 156 11.78 9.92 -21.22
C ALA A 156 10.97 9.36 -22.40
N SER A 157 10.41 10.22 -23.24
CA SER A 157 10.24 9.84 -24.64
C SER A 157 11.54 10.19 -25.37
N PRO A 158 12.35 9.22 -25.85
CA PRO A 158 13.31 9.53 -26.89
C PRO A 158 12.49 10.00 -28.08
N SER A 159 12.71 11.25 -28.47
CA SER A 159 12.18 11.84 -29.69
C SER A 159 12.70 11.04 -30.88
N THR A 160 11.94 10.04 -31.32
CA THR A 160 12.17 9.38 -32.61
C THR A 160 11.74 10.37 -33.69
N GLN A 161 12.71 11.12 -34.22
CA GLN A 161 12.52 11.88 -35.46
C GLN A 161 12.31 10.89 -36.61
N GLY A 162 11.14 11.02 -37.25
CA GLY A 162 10.86 10.81 -38.67
C GLY A 162 11.42 9.56 -39.38
N THR A 163 10.52 8.64 -39.73
CA THR A 163 10.26 8.40 -41.17
C THR A 163 8.78 8.14 -41.38
N GLU A 164 8.25 8.87 -42.35
CA GLU A 164 6.89 8.83 -42.87
C GLU A 164 6.65 7.53 -43.66
N SER A 165 5.49 6.89 -43.49
CA SER A 165 4.58 6.54 -44.59
C SER A 165 3.51 5.50 -44.20
N THR A 166 2.29 5.82 -44.66
CA THR A 166 1.11 4.95 -44.89
C THR A 166 0.11 4.73 -43.75
N ARG A 167 -1.03 5.42 -43.90
CA ARG A 167 -2.32 5.23 -43.21
C ARG A 167 -3.07 4.02 -43.83
N PRO A 168 -3.90 3.30 -43.05
CA PRO A 168 -5.35 3.43 -43.27
C PRO A 168 -6.15 3.68 -41.98
N ALA A 169 -7.42 4.04 -42.17
CA ALA A 169 -8.34 4.69 -41.24
C ALA A 169 -9.16 3.69 -40.35
N PRO A 170 -10.26 4.09 -39.70
CA PRO A 170 -10.32 4.26 -38.24
C PRO A 170 -11.24 3.23 -37.56
N HIS A 171 -10.78 2.58 -36.49
CA HIS A 171 -11.68 1.94 -35.54
C HIS A 171 -11.62 2.68 -34.22
N GLY A 172 -12.72 3.37 -33.91
CA GLY A 172 -12.92 4.06 -32.66
C GLY A 172 -12.98 3.07 -31.51
N SER A 173 -11.96 3.09 -30.66
CA SER A 173 -12.07 2.62 -29.30
C SER A 173 -12.08 3.86 -28.40
N ARG A 174 -13.26 4.12 -27.83
CA ARG A 174 -13.44 5.12 -26.78
C ARG A 174 -12.51 4.73 -25.63
N SER A 175 -11.45 5.51 -25.45
CA SER A 175 -10.65 5.52 -24.23
C SER A 175 -11.58 5.74 -23.05
N ARG A 176 -11.85 4.67 -22.30
CA ARG A 176 -12.46 4.76 -20.98
C ARG A 176 -11.35 5.26 -20.07
N ARG A 177 -11.49 6.51 -19.64
CA ARG A 177 -10.66 7.16 -18.62
C ARG A 177 -10.68 6.31 -17.35
N CYS A 178 -9.57 5.63 -17.07
CA CYS A 178 -9.32 5.03 -15.76
C CYS A 178 -8.88 6.14 -14.80
N TRP A 179 -9.71 6.38 -13.79
CA TRP A 179 -9.40 7.18 -12.61
C TRP A 179 -8.44 6.39 -11.69
N PRO A 180 -7.74 7.02 -10.73
CA PRO A 180 -6.91 6.29 -9.79
C PRO A 180 -7.82 5.51 -8.84
N THR A 181 -8.00 4.22 -9.11
CA THR A 181 -8.56 3.27 -8.18
C THR A 181 -7.51 2.97 -7.12
N TRP A 182 -7.87 3.17 -5.84
CA TRP A 182 -7.25 2.46 -4.73
C TRP A 182 -7.36 0.97 -5.04
N GLN A 183 -6.24 0.32 -5.34
CA GLN A 183 -6.25 -1.10 -5.67
C GLN A 183 -6.12 -1.91 -4.40
N THR A 184 -7.23 -2.48 -3.97
CA THR A 184 -7.23 -3.66 -3.10
C THR A 184 -6.81 -4.87 -3.93
N HIS A 185 -5.67 -5.47 -3.61
CA HIS A 185 -5.30 -6.79 -4.11
C HIS A 185 -5.19 -7.75 -2.93
N SER A 186 -6.10 -8.72 -2.87
CA SER A 186 -5.97 -9.91 -2.03
C SER A 186 -6.68 -11.09 -2.67
N LYS A 187 -5.90 -12.09 -3.09
CA LYS A 187 -6.10 -13.52 -2.79
C LYS A 187 -5.01 -14.34 -3.46
N ALA A 188 -4.05 -14.83 -2.67
CA ALA A 188 -3.27 -16.02 -3.00
C ALA A 188 -3.06 -16.87 -1.73
N ALA A 189 -3.56 -18.11 -1.82
CA ALA A 189 -3.27 -19.31 -1.04
C ALA A 189 -3.12 -19.24 0.50
N LEU A 190 -4.24 -19.41 1.22
CA LEU A 190 -4.27 -20.15 2.49
C LEU A 190 -5.34 -21.23 2.39
N ARG A 191 -4.98 -22.34 1.74
CA ARG A 191 -5.66 -23.64 1.91
C ARG A 191 -4.64 -24.77 1.84
N SER A 192 -4.05 -25.08 2.97
CA SER A 192 -3.63 -26.45 3.31
C SER A 192 -2.99 -26.43 4.70
N GLU A 193 -3.76 -26.83 5.71
CA GLU A 193 -3.38 -27.79 6.75
C GLU A 193 -4.45 -27.84 7.84
N THR A 194 -5.49 -28.62 7.59
CA THR A 194 -6.26 -29.28 8.65
C THR A 194 -6.35 -30.75 8.30
N ALA A 195 -5.28 -31.47 8.61
CA ALA A 195 -5.27 -32.92 8.65
C ALA A 195 -4.59 -33.37 9.95
N GLY A 196 -5.37 -33.95 10.87
CA GLY A 196 -4.85 -34.79 11.93
C GLY A 196 -4.95 -34.26 13.36
N MET A 197 -6.17 -34.18 13.91
CA MET A 197 -6.37 -34.33 15.36
C MET A 197 -7.21 -35.61 15.60
N PRO A 198 -6.70 -36.62 16.33
CA PRO A 198 -7.48 -37.79 16.70
C PRO A 198 -8.50 -37.41 17.78
N GLY A 199 -9.72 -37.92 17.61
CA GLY A 199 -10.88 -37.59 18.43
C GLY A 199 -10.69 -37.88 19.91
N CYS A 200 -11.06 -36.90 20.74
CA CYS A 200 -11.33 -37.12 22.15
C CYS A 200 -12.84 -37.31 22.31
N THR A 201 -13.23 -38.55 22.59
CA THR A 201 -14.61 -38.96 22.87
C THR A 201 -15.13 -38.32 24.16
N SER A 202 -16.40 -37.96 24.09
CA SER A 202 -17.26 -37.39 25.13
C SER A 202 -17.15 -38.02 26.52
N ARG A 203 -17.17 -37.14 27.52
CA ARG A 203 -17.44 -37.38 28.96
C ARG A 203 -18.88 -37.88 29.21
N PRO A 204 -19.18 -38.53 30.35
CA PRO A 204 -19.23 -37.85 31.67
C PRO A 204 -18.18 -38.32 32.70
#